data_AF-X0AXM9-F1
#
_entry.id   AF-X0AXM9-F1
#
_cell.length_a   1.000
_cell.length_b   1.000
_cell.length_c   1.000
_cell.angle_alpha   90.00
_cell.angle_beta   90.00
_cell.angle_gamma   90.00
#
_symmetry.space_group_name_H-M   'P 1'
#
loop_
_entity.id
_entity.type
_entity.pdbx_description
1 polymer ?
#
loop_
_entity_poly.entity_id
_entity_poly.type
_entity_poly.pdbx_seq_one_letter_code
_entity_poly.pdbx_strand_id
1 'polypeptide(L)'
;MADGTAVKAPGTISDQALLLMADIFPTGFYGVKSAAELIPSQNIQDATLVVIGCGPVGLCAILAATHFKPRHLFAIDSVDSRLEQARKLGAEPLNFETDRAGLEARIKEVTEGRGADMVVEVVGQPPALRTAFDIVRPFGAISSIGVHNKEIPWTGDDAYTKNIRVQMGRCPVRSVFDEALKLLEQKQDQIGFLFDHIMPLAQAPEGYTLFEQRKMQKVVFTL
;
A
#
# COMPACT_ATOMS: atom_id res chain seq x y z
N MET A 1 30.25 2.30 -5.46
CA MET A 1 28.88 2.85 -5.63
C MET A 1 27.90 1.76 -6.09
N ALA A 2 28.24 0.95 -7.11
CA ALA A 2 27.40 -0.20 -7.51
C ALA A 2 27.18 -1.24 -6.39
N ASP A 3 28.21 -1.55 -5.59
CA ASP A 3 28.12 -2.56 -4.52
C ASP A 3 27.10 -2.22 -3.40
N GLY A 4 26.70 -0.94 -3.29
CA GLY A 4 25.71 -0.48 -2.32
C GLY A 4 24.30 -0.27 -2.87
N THR A 5 24.13 -0.20 -4.20
CA THR A 5 22.88 0.22 -4.86
C THR A 5 22.35 -0.77 -5.90
N ALA A 6 23.15 -1.74 -6.33
CA ALA A 6 22.75 -2.79 -7.27
C ALA A 6 22.67 -4.15 -6.58
N VAL A 7 21.73 -4.98 -7.01
CA VAL A 7 21.60 -6.37 -6.57
C VAL A 7 21.55 -7.27 -7.78
N LYS A 8 22.24 -8.41 -7.71
CA LYS A 8 22.21 -9.41 -8.78
C LYS A 8 20.81 -10.00 -8.90
N ALA A 9 20.25 -9.95 -10.11
CA ALA A 9 18.95 -10.53 -10.40
C ALA A 9 18.96 -12.05 -10.11
N PRO A 10 18.04 -12.57 -9.28
CA PRO A 10 17.85 -14.00 -9.11
C PRO A 10 17.22 -14.59 -10.38
N GLY A 11 17.63 -15.80 -10.77
CA GLY A 11 17.10 -16.49 -11.96
C GLY A 11 15.69 -17.06 -11.79
N THR A 12 15.09 -16.92 -10.61
CA THR A 12 13.77 -17.42 -10.23
C THR A 12 12.66 -16.37 -10.33
N ILE A 13 13.02 -15.10 -10.61
CA ILE A 13 12.07 -14.00 -10.72
C ILE A 13 12.12 -13.47 -12.16
N SER A 14 10.96 -13.29 -12.78
CA SER A 14 10.89 -12.72 -14.13
C SER A 14 11.45 -11.29 -14.18
N ASP A 15 12.06 -10.91 -15.30
CA ASP A 15 12.59 -9.55 -15.49
C ASP A 15 11.52 -8.48 -15.27
N GLN A 16 10.29 -8.74 -15.72
CA GLN A 16 9.14 -7.86 -15.50
C GLN A 16 8.86 -7.66 -14.01
N ALA A 17 8.80 -8.75 -13.23
CA ALA A 17 8.61 -8.67 -11.79
C ALA A 17 9.76 -7.92 -11.09
N LEU A 18 11.01 -8.11 -11.52
CA LEU A 18 12.17 -7.40 -10.97
C LEU A 18 12.09 -5.88 -11.15
N LEU A 19 11.40 -5.37 -12.18
CA LEU A 19 11.18 -3.92 -12.32
C LEU A 19 10.45 -3.32 -11.12
N LEU A 20 9.58 -4.10 -10.45
CA LEU A 20 8.87 -3.62 -9.26
C LEU A 20 9.79 -3.40 -8.05
N MET A 21 10.92 -4.12 -8.00
CA MET A 21 11.90 -4.03 -6.91
C MET A 21 12.69 -2.73 -6.92
N ALA A 22 12.61 -1.94 -7.99
CA ALA A 22 13.23 -0.63 -8.05
C ALA A 22 12.55 0.38 -7.10
N ASP A 23 11.25 0.20 -6.80
CA ASP A 23 10.50 1.12 -5.95
C ASP A 23 9.22 0.49 -5.38
N ILE A 24 8.21 0.30 -6.23
CA ILE A 24 6.82 0.18 -5.76
C ILE A 24 6.54 -1.05 -4.89
N PHE A 25 7.24 -2.17 -5.14
CA PHE A 25 7.07 -3.37 -4.33
C PHE A 25 7.75 -3.26 -2.95
N PRO A 26 9.04 -2.89 -2.84
CA PRO A 26 9.65 -2.54 -1.55
C PRO A 26 8.89 -1.45 -0.80
N THR A 27 8.37 -0.43 -1.50
CA THR A 27 7.61 0.65 -0.88
C THR A 27 6.31 0.15 -0.25
N GLY A 28 5.53 -0.67 -0.98
CA GLY A 28 4.33 -1.30 -0.42
C GLY A 28 4.63 -2.25 0.74
N PHE A 29 5.69 -3.06 0.62
CA PHE A 29 6.15 -3.96 1.70
C PHE A 29 6.56 -3.19 2.95
N TYR A 30 7.32 -2.11 2.77
CA TYR A 30 7.77 -1.24 3.87
C TYR A 30 6.60 -0.61 4.63
N GLY A 31 5.56 -0.16 3.93
CA GLY A 31 4.37 0.41 4.59
C GLY A 31 3.71 -0.57 5.56
N VAL A 32 3.54 -1.83 5.12
CA VAL A 32 2.96 -2.88 5.98
C VAL A 32 3.89 -3.23 7.14
N LYS A 33 5.18 -3.45 6.85
CA LYS A 33 6.19 -3.77 7.87
C LYS A 33 6.29 -2.67 8.93
N SER A 34 6.34 -1.41 8.50
CA SER A 34 6.42 -0.25 9.39
C SER A 34 5.16 -0.12 10.25
N ALA A 35 3.96 -0.36 9.70
CA ALA A 35 2.73 -0.36 10.49
C ALA A 35 2.76 -1.42 11.61
N ALA A 36 3.28 -2.62 11.33
CA ALA A 36 3.44 -3.68 12.32
C ALA A 36 4.47 -3.32 13.40
N GLU A 37 5.62 -2.74 13.01
CA GLU A 37 6.69 -2.33 13.91
C GLU A 37 6.28 -1.18 14.86
N LEU A 38 5.30 -0.37 14.49
CA LEU A 38 4.76 0.67 15.36
C LEU A 38 3.94 0.11 16.54
N ILE A 39 3.40 -1.12 16.43
CA ILE A 39 2.64 -1.75 17.52
C ILE A 39 3.18 -3.16 17.77
N PRO A 40 4.41 -3.30 18.32
CA PRO A 40 5.05 -4.61 18.46
C PRO A 40 4.31 -5.55 19.42
N SER A 41 3.47 -5.00 20.32
CA SER A 41 2.62 -5.79 21.21
C SER A 41 1.37 -6.34 20.52
N GLN A 42 1.03 -5.88 19.32
CA GLN A 42 -0.09 -6.37 18.53
C GLN A 42 0.41 -7.50 17.62
N ASN A 43 -0.09 -8.71 17.82
CA ASN A 43 0.07 -9.77 16.84
C ASN A 43 -0.68 -9.35 15.57
N ILE A 44 0.04 -9.21 14.46
CA ILE A 44 -0.54 -8.83 13.18
C ILE A 44 -1.59 -9.84 12.70
N GLN A 45 -1.45 -11.12 13.03
CA GLN A 45 -2.41 -12.16 12.64
C GLN A 45 -3.78 -12.02 13.34
N ASP A 46 -3.85 -11.28 14.43
CA ASP A 46 -5.09 -10.95 15.13
C ASP A 46 -5.60 -9.54 14.78
N ALA A 47 -4.87 -8.80 13.95
CA ALA A 47 -5.13 -7.39 13.67
C ALA A 47 -6.08 -7.18 12.49
N THR A 48 -6.78 -6.05 12.54
CA THR A 48 -7.45 -5.43 11.39
C THR A 48 -6.51 -4.43 10.74
N LEU A 49 -6.07 -4.73 9.52
CA LEU A 49 -5.20 -3.90 8.70
C LEU A 49 -6.00 -3.30 7.54
N VAL A 50 -5.83 -2.00 7.31
CA VAL A 50 -6.48 -1.28 6.20
C VAL A 50 -5.43 -0.66 5.30
N VAL A 51 -5.53 -0.86 3.99
CA VAL A 51 -4.73 -0.15 2.99
C VAL A 51 -5.60 0.91 2.30
N ILE A 52 -5.17 2.16 2.32
CA ILE A 52 -5.86 3.27 1.64
C ILE A 52 -5.10 3.63 0.36
N GLY A 53 -5.80 3.52 -0.76
CA GLY A 53 -5.27 3.65 -2.12
C GLY A 53 -4.96 2.28 -2.72
N CYS A 54 -5.58 1.98 -3.86
CA CYS A 54 -5.41 0.74 -4.63
C CYS A 54 -4.70 0.99 -5.97
N GLY A 55 -3.83 2.00 -6.04
CA GLY A 55 -2.88 2.17 -7.15
C GLY A 55 -1.75 1.13 -7.11
N PRO A 56 -0.75 1.19 -8.00
CA PRO A 56 0.31 0.19 -8.08
C PRO A 56 1.03 -0.09 -6.75
N VAL A 57 1.43 0.95 -6.01
CA VAL A 57 2.07 0.81 -4.69
C VAL A 57 1.11 0.18 -3.67
N GLY A 58 -0.16 0.60 -3.69
CA GLY A 58 -1.20 0.08 -2.80
C GLY A 58 -1.50 -1.40 -3.04
N LEU A 59 -1.54 -1.83 -4.31
CA LEU A 59 -1.70 -3.24 -4.66
C LEU A 59 -0.48 -4.07 -4.24
N CYS A 60 0.75 -3.52 -4.35
CA CYS A 60 1.93 -4.15 -3.75
C CYS A 60 1.83 -4.23 -2.21
N ALA A 61 1.31 -3.19 -1.55
CA ALA A 61 1.08 -3.19 -0.10
C ALA A 61 0.03 -4.22 0.32
N ILE A 62 -1.05 -4.40 -0.45
CA ILE A 62 -2.07 -5.42 -0.20
C ILE A 62 -1.47 -6.83 -0.35
N LEU A 63 -0.70 -7.08 -1.42
CA LEU A 63 -0.01 -8.35 -1.58
C LEU A 63 0.96 -8.59 -0.42
N ALA A 64 1.71 -7.56 0.00
CA ALA A 64 2.58 -7.62 1.17
C ALA A 64 1.81 -7.93 2.46
N ALA A 65 0.66 -7.30 2.68
CA ALA A 65 -0.21 -7.57 3.83
C ALA A 65 -0.64 -9.03 3.90
N THR A 66 -0.93 -9.68 2.77
CA THR A 66 -1.30 -11.10 2.76
C THR A 66 -0.20 -12.03 3.27
N HIS A 67 1.07 -11.61 3.16
CA HIS A 67 2.20 -12.36 3.74
C HIS A 67 2.14 -12.40 5.27
N PHE A 68 1.73 -11.28 5.89
CA PHE A 68 1.58 -11.16 7.34
C PHE A 68 0.27 -11.76 7.88
N LYS A 69 -0.67 -12.10 6.99
CA LYS A 69 -1.94 -12.78 7.29
C LYS A 69 -2.75 -12.11 8.42
N PRO A 70 -3.06 -10.80 8.31
CA PRO A 70 -3.93 -10.16 9.29
C PRO A 70 -5.30 -10.81 9.33
N ARG A 71 -5.95 -10.76 10.48
CA ARG A 71 -7.30 -11.33 10.68
C ARG A 71 -8.30 -10.74 9.70
N HIS A 72 -8.21 -9.42 9.50
CA HIS A 72 -8.98 -8.68 8.52
C HIS A 72 -8.05 -7.79 7.71
N LEU A 73 -8.19 -7.82 6.39
CA LEU A 73 -7.48 -6.95 5.45
C LEU A 73 -8.50 -6.21 4.61
N PHE A 74 -8.55 -4.89 4.73
CA PHE A 74 -9.43 -4.04 3.93
C PHE A 74 -8.62 -3.19 2.93
N ALA A 75 -9.23 -2.91 1.79
CA ALA A 75 -8.67 -2.04 0.77
C ALA A 75 -9.67 -0.92 0.46
N ILE A 76 -9.25 0.34 0.60
CA ILE A 76 -10.07 1.53 0.39
C ILE A 76 -9.61 2.25 -0.88
N ASP A 77 -10.52 2.50 -1.81
CA ASP A 77 -10.32 3.33 -3.02
C ASP A 77 -11.69 3.85 -3.50
N SER A 78 -11.72 4.65 -4.57
CA SER A 78 -12.97 5.06 -5.25
C SER A 78 -13.17 4.38 -6.60
N VAL A 79 -12.14 3.72 -7.14
CA VAL A 79 -12.16 3.11 -8.46
C VAL A 79 -12.44 1.61 -8.36
N ASP A 80 -13.61 1.18 -8.82
CA ASP A 80 -14.07 -0.22 -8.71
C ASP A 80 -13.11 -1.23 -9.36
N SER A 81 -12.48 -0.88 -10.49
CA SER A 81 -11.51 -1.78 -11.14
C SER A 81 -10.25 -2.01 -10.30
N ARG A 82 -9.84 -1.04 -9.48
CA ARG A 82 -8.72 -1.19 -8.53
C ARG A 82 -9.14 -2.02 -7.32
N LEU A 83 -10.35 -1.80 -6.82
CA LEU A 83 -10.94 -2.58 -5.74
C LEU A 83 -11.14 -4.05 -6.13
N GLU A 84 -11.48 -4.34 -7.38
CA GLU A 84 -11.52 -5.70 -7.92
C GLU A 84 -10.14 -6.36 -7.88
N GLN A 85 -9.07 -5.64 -8.25
CA GLN A 85 -7.70 -6.18 -8.15
C GLN A 85 -7.31 -6.41 -6.68
N ALA A 86 -7.63 -5.47 -5.79
CA ALA A 86 -7.42 -5.64 -4.36
C ALA A 86 -8.12 -6.90 -3.81
N ARG A 87 -9.35 -7.18 -4.27
CA ARG A 87 -10.09 -8.39 -3.90
C ARG A 87 -9.40 -9.67 -4.34
N LYS A 88 -8.93 -9.71 -5.59
CA LYS A 88 -8.19 -10.86 -6.13
C LYS A 88 -6.90 -11.16 -5.35
N LEU A 89 -6.27 -10.11 -4.81
CA LEU A 89 -5.10 -10.24 -3.95
C LEU A 89 -5.44 -10.67 -2.51
N GLY A 90 -6.71 -10.62 -2.09
CA GLY A 90 -7.17 -11.11 -0.79
C GLY A 90 -7.62 -10.03 0.21
N ALA A 91 -7.78 -8.78 -0.22
CA ALA A 91 -8.36 -7.73 0.61
C ALA A 91 -9.89 -7.63 0.40
N GLU A 92 -10.63 -7.27 1.45
CA GLU A 92 -12.04 -6.90 1.34
C GLU A 92 -12.14 -5.44 0.84
N PRO A 93 -12.74 -5.19 -0.35
CA PRO A 93 -12.80 -3.86 -0.94
C PRO A 93 -13.88 -3.00 -0.30
N LEU A 94 -13.56 -1.74 0.00
CA LEU A 94 -14.49 -0.73 0.52
C LEU A 94 -14.40 0.54 -0.34
N ASN A 95 -15.50 0.95 -0.96
CA ASN A 95 -15.54 2.13 -1.84
C ASN A 95 -16.00 3.38 -1.05
N PHE A 96 -15.09 4.34 -0.86
CA PHE A 96 -15.40 5.54 -0.06
C PHE A 96 -16.23 6.59 -0.81
N GLU A 97 -16.34 6.50 -2.13
CA GLU A 97 -17.11 7.42 -2.97
C GLU A 97 -18.59 7.01 -2.99
N THR A 98 -18.86 5.70 -3.07
CA THR A 98 -20.23 5.17 -3.14
C THR A 98 -20.83 4.81 -1.80
N ASP A 99 -20.02 4.41 -0.80
CA ASP A 99 -20.51 4.02 0.53
C ASP A 99 -19.52 4.33 1.67
N ARG A 100 -19.33 5.62 1.96
CA ARG A 100 -18.47 6.06 3.08
C ARG A 100 -18.96 5.56 4.44
N ALA A 101 -20.27 5.56 4.68
CA ALA A 101 -20.82 5.16 5.97
C ALA A 101 -20.67 3.64 6.19
N GLY A 102 -20.92 2.84 5.16
CA GLY A 102 -20.74 1.39 5.20
C GLY A 102 -19.28 0.98 5.37
N LEU A 103 -18.33 1.72 4.77
CA LEU A 103 -16.89 1.52 4.99
C LEU A 103 -16.53 1.60 6.48
N GLU A 104 -16.92 2.68 7.17
CA GLU A 104 -16.63 2.84 8.60
C GLU A 104 -17.38 1.80 9.45
N ALA A 105 -18.65 1.54 9.11
CA ALA A 105 -19.48 0.57 9.80
C ALA A 105 -18.85 -0.83 9.72
N ARG A 106 -18.34 -1.22 8.56
CA ARG A 106 -17.73 -2.52 8.33
C ARG A 106 -16.45 -2.72 9.14
N ILE A 107 -15.58 -1.70 9.19
CA ILE A 107 -14.36 -1.76 10.01
C ILE A 107 -14.74 -1.86 11.49
N LYS A 108 -15.71 -1.08 11.95
CA LYS A 108 -16.20 -1.11 13.34
C LYS A 108 -16.85 -2.45 13.68
N GLU A 109 -17.64 -3.03 12.79
CA GLU A 109 -18.30 -4.33 12.97
C GLU A 109 -17.29 -5.43 13.32
N VAL A 110 -16.21 -5.58 12.52
CA VAL A 110 -15.22 -6.63 12.74
C VAL A 110 -14.22 -6.33 13.87
N THR A 111 -14.26 -5.10 14.43
CA THR A 111 -13.36 -4.65 15.49
C THR A 111 -14.09 -4.36 16.80
N GLU A 112 -15.35 -4.75 16.93
CA GLU A 112 -16.19 -4.48 18.11
C GLU A 112 -16.27 -2.98 18.44
N GLY A 113 -16.35 -2.15 17.39
CA GLY A 113 -16.44 -0.70 17.47
C GLY A 113 -15.11 0.04 17.67
N ARG A 114 -13.99 -0.67 17.86
CA ARG A 114 -12.70 -0.04 18.18
C ARG A 114 -12.10 0.74 17.01
N GLY A 115 -12.26 0.24 15.78
CA GLY A 115 -11.52 0.72 14.60
C GLY A 115 -10.32 -0.16 14.26
N ALA A 116 -9.68 0.12 13.13
CA ALA A 116 -8.54 -0.65 12.61
C ALA A 116 -7.32 -0.54 13.54
N ASP A 117 -6.61 -1.65 13.74
CA ASP A 117 -5.37 -1.66 14.51
C ASP A 117 -4.26 -0.90 13.76
N MET A 118 -4.21 -1.07 12.44
CA MET A 118 -3.17 -0.55 11.57
C MET A 118 -3.77 -0.02 10.27
N VAL A 119 -3.28 1.12 9.80
CA VAL A 119 -3.63 1.70 8.50
C VAL A 119 -2.35 1.98 7.70
N VAL A 120 -2.30 1.53 6.46
CA VAL A 120 -1.25 1.86 5.48
C VAL A 120 -1.83 2.84 4.47
N GLU A 121 -1.38 4.08 4.53
CA GLU A 121 -1.84 5.18 3.67
C GLU A 121 -0.86 5.39 2.51
N VAL A 122 -1.35 5.27 1.26
CA VAL A 122 -0.52 5.22 0.05
C VAL A 122 -0.91 6.29 -0.99
N VAL A 123 -1.81 7.23 -0.63
CA VAL A 123 -2.35 8.25 -1.53
C VAL A 123 -1.58 9.57 -1.43
N GLY A 124 -1.19 9.98 -0.21
CA GLY A 124 -0.43 11.23 0.02
C GLY A 124 -1.29 12.49 0.01
N GLN A 125 -2.62 12.36 0.22
CA GLN A 125 -3.55 13.49 0.19
C GLN A 125 -4.23 13.68 1.56
N PRO A 126 -4.47 14.93 2.01
CA PRO A 126 -5.09 15.18 3.32
C PRO A 126 -6.42 14.43 3.57
N PRO A 127 -7.35 14.28 2.61
CA PRO A 127 -8.57 13.50 2.86
C PRO A 127 -8.33 12.01 3.12
N ALA A 128 -7.33 11.42 2.46
CA ALA A 128 -6.94 10.02 2.68
C ALA A 128 -6.28 9.85 4.06
N LEU A 129 -5.38 10.76 4.41
CA LEU A 129 -4.73 10.79 5.71
C LEU A 129 -5.73 11.05 6.85
N ARG A 130 -6.75 11.90 6.61
CA ARG A 130 -7.86 12.10 7.55
C ARG A 130 -8.67 10.82 7.74
N THR A 131 -9.02 10.15 6.64
CA THR A 131 -9.73 8.87 6.71
C THR A 131 -8.92 7.83 7.48
N ALA A 132 -7.60 7.76 7.29
CA ALA A 132 -6.71 6.90 8.08
C ALA A 132 -6.81 7.21 9.57
N PHE A 133 -6.76 8.51 9.92
CA PHE A 133 -6.91 8.96 11.30
C PHE A 133 -8.28 8.65 11.88
N ASP A 134 -9.36 8.73 11.11
CA ASP A 134 -10.71 8.47 11.62
C ASP A 134 -10.94 6.99 11.92
N ILE A 135 -10.52 6.10 11.01
CA ILE A 135 -10.80 4.66 11.11
C ILE A 135 -9.85 3.90 12.03
N VAL A 136 -8.64 4.41 12.26
CA VAL A 136 -7.68 3.76 13.17
C VAL A 136 -8.19 3.84 14.61
N ARG A 137 -8.00 2.79 15.40
CA ARG A 137 -8.40 2.79 16.81
C ARG A 137 -7.48 3.68 17.66
N PRO A 138 -7.93 4.09 18.87
CA PRO A 138 -7.01 4.58 19.88
C PRO A 138 -5.85 3.60 20.12
N PHE A 139 -4.64 4.12 20.33
CA PHE A 139 -3.41 3.34 20.42
C PHE A 139 -3.06 2.50 19.17
N GLY A 140 -3.68 2.78 18.02
CA GLY A 140 -3.37 2.14 16.74
C GLY A 140 -2.16 2.78 16.03
N ALA A 141 -1.97 2.43 14.76
CA ALA A 141 -0.85 2.91 13.96
C ALA A 141 -1.26 3.31 12.54
N ILE A 142 -0.64 4.37 12.04
CA ILE A 142 -0.70 4.79 10.64
C ILE A 142 0.72 4.75 10.08
N SER A 143 0.96 3.91 9.07
CA SER A 143 2.14 3.99 8.22
C SER A 143 1.76 4.69 6.92
N SER A 144 2.27 5.90 6.75
CA SER A 144 1.97 6.76 5.61
C SER A 144 3.16 6.81 4.67
N ILE A 145 3.03 6.13 3.54
CA ILE A 145 4.04 6.04 2.47
C ILE A 145 3.62 6.82 1.21
N GLY A 146 2.45 7.47 1.24
CA GLY A 146 2.06 8.48 0.26
C GLY A 146 2.92 9.76 0.36
N VAL A 147 3.05 10.48 -0.76
CA VAL A 147 3.84 11.73 -0.81
C VAL A 147 2.98 12.90 -0.33
N HIS A 148 3.20 13.34 0.91
CA HIS A 148 2.51 14.49 1.49
C HIS A 148 3.25 15.81 1.21
N ASN A 149 2.51 16.81 0.72
CA ASN A 149 3.00 18.18 0.48
C ASN A 149 2.02 19.26 0.98
N LYS A 150 1.09 18.87 1.86
CA LYS A 150 0.06 19.69 2.49
C LYS A 150 0.08 19.48 3.99
N GLU A 151 -0.79 20.20 4.69
CA GLU A 151 -0.95 20.10 6.14
C GLU A 151 -1.48 18.73 6.56
N ILE A 152 -1.10 18.33 7.78
CA ILE A 152 -1.62 17.15 8.44
C ILE A 152 -3.04 17.45 8.94
N PRO A 153 -4.06 16.61 8.63
CA PRO A 153 -5.48 16.93 8.85
C PRO A 153 -5.98 16.59 10.27
N TRP A 154 -5.12 16.80 11.27
CA TRP A 154 -5.44 16.70 12.70
C TRP A 154 -4.51 17.59 13.52
N THR A 155 -4.94 17.94 14.72
CA THR A 155 -4.14 18.74 15.66
C THR A 155 -3.25 17.86 16.53
N GLY A 156 -2.28 18.48 17.22
CA GLY A 156 -1.49 17.78 18.24
C GLY A 156 -2.35 17.21 19.37
N ASP A 157 -3.43 17.89 19.73
CA ASP A 157 -4.38 17.44 20.77
C ASP A 157 -5.17 16.21 20.31
N ASP A 158 -5.64 16.18 19.06
CA ASP A 158 -6.29 15.00 18.47
C ASP A 158 -5.36 13.78 18.53
N ALA A 159 -4.10 13.96 18.11
CA ALA A 159 -3.11 12.89 18.11
C ALA A 159 -2.76 12.42 19.53
N TYR A 160 -2.60 13.36 20.48
CA TYR A 160 -2.33 13.07 21.88
C TYR A 160 -3.48 12.29 22.51
N THR A 161 -4.71 12.76 22.35
CA THR A 161 -5.93 12.13 22.88
C THR A 161 -6.12 10.73 22.32
N LYS A 162 -5.90 10.54 21.02
CA LYS A 162 -6.03 9.23 20.37
C LYS A 162 -4.87 8.27 20.70
N ASN A 163 -3.80 8.76 21.32
CA ASN A 163 -2.56 8.01 21.57
C ASN A 163 -2.04 7.34 20.27
N ILE A 164 -2.13 8.06 19.16
CA ILE A 164 -1.84 7.48 17.84
C ILE A 164 -0.33 7.37 17.60
N ARG A 165 0.09 6.31 16.89
CA ARG A 165 1.45 6.20 16.36
C ARG A 165 1.42 6.45 14.86
N VAL A 166 2.30 7.32 14.39
CA VAL A 166 2.36 7.69 12.97
C VAL A 166 3.80 7.59 12.50
N GLN A 167 4.01 6.84 11.42
CA GLN A 167 5.24 6.88 10.62
C GLN A 167 4.88 7.54 9.28
N MET A 168 5.69 8.51 8.85
CA MET A 168 5.57 9.16 7.55
C MET A 168 6.95 9.21 6.91
N GLY A 169 7.08 8.86 5.63
CA GLY A 169 8.35 9.00 4.95
C GLY A 169 8.54 8.11 3.72
N ARG A 170 9.72 8.25 3.11
CA ARG A 170 10.13 7.45 1.94
C ARG A 170 10.55 6.05 2.36
N CYS A 171 10.35 5.07 1.49
CA CYS A 171 10.84 3.72 1.68
C CYS A 171 12.38 3.70 1.69
N PRO A 172 13.03 3.21 2.76
CA PRO A 172 14.44 2.86 2.72
C PRO A 172 14.62 1.53 2.00
N VAL A 173 14.47 1.50 0.66
CA VAL A 173 14.41 0.27 -0.16
C VAL A 173 15.48 -0.75 0.22
N ARG A 174 16.73 -0.29 0.44
CA ARG A 174 17.84 -1.19 0.77
C ARG A 174 17.65 -1.96 2.07
N SER A 175 16.99 -1.39 3.08
CA SER A 175 16.81 -2.05 4.38
C SER A 175 15.72 -3.14 4.37
N VAL A 176 14.79 -3.07 3.41
CA VAL A 176 13.72 -4.07 3.26
C VAL A 176 13.91 -4.96 2.03
N PHE A 177 14.96 -4.73 1.24
CA PHE A 177 15.13 -5.32 -0.09
C PHE A 177 15.08 -6.85 -0.06
N ASP A 178 15.84 -7.49 0.83
CA ASP A 178 15.96 -8.96 0.85
C ASP A 178 14.65 -9.64 1.26
N GLU A 179 13.90 -9.04 2.21
CA GLU A 179 12.60 -9.55 2.63
C GLU A 179 11.54 -9.34 1.54
N ALA A 180 11.52 -8.15 0.93
CA ALA A 180 10.62 -7.84 -0.17
C ALA A 180 10.92 -8.74 -1.40
N LEU A 181 12.19 -8.97 -1.74
CA LEU A 181 12.57 -9.83 -2.87
C LEU A 181 12.10 -11.27 -2.65
N LYS A 182 12.29 -11.82 -1.45
CA LYS A 182 11.81 -13.16 -1.09
C LYS A 182 10.30 -13.28 -1.21
N LEU A 183 9.56 -12.23 -0.81
CA LEU A 183 8.12 -12.23 -0.97
C LEU A 183 7.72 -12.15 -2.45
N LEU A 184 8.38 -11.29 -3.23
CA LEU A 184 8.11 -11.16 -4.66
C LEU A 184 8.33 -12.50 -5.37
N GLU A 185 9.42 -13.21 -5.07
CA GLU A 185 9.69 -14.54 -5.62
C GLU A 185 8.53 -15.51 -5.40
N GLN A 186 7.94 -15.50 -4.21
CA GLN A 186 6.81 -16.36 -3.84
C GLN A 186 5.47 -15.94 -4.45
N LYS A 187 5.32 -14.68 -4.85
CA LYS A 187 4.02 -14.06 -5.16
C LYS A 187 3.93 -13.41 -6.54
N GLN A 188 5.01 -13.44 -7.33
CA GLN A 188 5.09 -12.79 -8.64
C GLN A 188 3.96 -13.18 -9.59
N ASP A 189 3.44 -14.42 -9.50
CA ASP A 189 2.34 -14.91 -10.33
C ASP A 189 1.02 -14.17 -10.08
N GLN A 190 0.87 -13.50 -8.93
CA GLN A 190 -0.37 -12.80 -8.57
C GLN A 190 -0.42 -11.35 -9.07
N ILE A 191 0.69 -10.83 -9.60
CA ILE A 191 0.85 -9.41 -9.95
C ILE A 191 1.19 -9.19 -11.43
N GLY A 192 0.95 -10.20 -12.28
CA GLY A 192 1.13 -10.12 -13.73
C GLY A 192 0.42 -8.92 -14.36
N PHE A 193 -0.75 -8.55 -13.83
CA PHE A 193 -1.55 -7.42 -14.31
C PHE A 193 -0.84 -6.04 -14.18
N LEU A 194 0.21 -5.93 -13.35
CA LEU A 194 1.04 -4.71 -13.27
C LEU A 194 1.97 -4.53 -14.48
N PHE A 195 1.93 -5.44 -15.45
CA PHE A 195 2.75 -5.44 -16.66
C PHE A 195 1.91 -5.50 -17.95
N ASP A 196 0.60 -5.26 -17.89
CA ASP A 196 -0.30 -5.35 -19.05
C ASP A 196 -0.03 -4.27 -20.13
N HIS A 197 0.72 -3.22 -19.79
CA HIS A 197 1.05 -2.12 -20.70
C HIS A 197 2.56 -2.00 -20.89
N ILE A 198 3.05 -2.58 -21.98
CA ILE A 198 4.43 -2.53 -22.41
C ILE A 198 4.51 -1.78 -23.73
N MET A 199 5.40 -0.78 -23.82
CA MET A 199 5.56 0.00 -25.05
C MET A 199 7.03 0.39 -25.29
N PRO A 200 7.44 0.66 -26.54
CA PRO A 200 8.79 1.14 -26.84
C PRO A 200 9.09 2.46 -26.12
N LEU A 201 10.34 2.65 -25.70
CA LEU A 201 10.82 3.89 -25.06
C LEU A 201 10.59 5.12 -25.96
N ALA A 202 10.64 4.94 -27.28
CA ALA A 202 10.31 5.99 -28.24
C ALA A 202 8.87 6.54 -28.09
N GLN A 203 7.96 5.78 -27.49
CA GLN A 203 6.58 6.17 -27.22
C GLN A 203 6.36 6.67 -25.79
N ALA A 204 7.43 6.94 -25.03
CA ALA A 204 7.31 7.44 -23.66
C ALA A 204 6.38 8.66 -23.51
N PRO A 205 6.41 9.70 -24.39
CA PRO A 205 5.49 10.83 -24.28
C PRO A 205 4.00 10.43 -24.32
N GLU A 206 3.64 9.46 -25.16
CA GLU A 206 2.28 8.92 -25.22
C GLU A 206 1.95 8.14 -23.96
N GLY A 207 2.86 7.29 -23.48
CA GLY A 207 2.72 6.55 -22.23
C GLY A 207 2.45 7.48 -21.03
N TYR A 208 3.18 8.58 -20.92
CA TYR A 208 2.94 9.61 -19.89
C TYR A 208 1.56 10.24 -20.02
N THR A 209 1.11 10.54 -21.24
CA THR A 209 -0.23 11.10 -21.50
C THR A 209 -1.34 10.13 -21.08
N LEU A 210 -1.21 8.85 -21.42
CA LEU A 210 -2.20 7.82 -21.05
C LEU A 210 -2.24 7.59 -19.53
N PHE A 211 -1.09 7.64 -18.87
CA PHE A 211 -0.97 7.56 -17.42
C PHE A 211 -1.65 8.76 -16.72
N GLU A 212 -1.38 9.99 -17.19
CA GLU A 212 -2.00 11.21 -16.66
C GLU A 212 -3.53 11.20 -16.81
N GLN A 213 -4.02 10.72 -17.95
CA GLN A 213 -5.46 10.52 -18.22
C GLN A 213 -6.07 9.35 -17.43
N ARG A 214 -5.31 8.67 -16.57
CA ARG A 214 -5.72 7.50 -15.77
C ARG A 214 -6.23 6.32 -16.60
N LYS A 215 -5.86 6.26 -17.89
CA LYS A 215 -6.17 5.14 -18.78
C LYS A 215 -5.27 3.93 -18.51
N MET A 216 -4.09 4.17 -17.94
CA MET A 216 -3.13 3.15 -17.54
C MET A 216 -2.69 3.39 -16.10
N GLN A 217 -2.49 2.31 -15.34
CA GLN A 217 -2.02 2.40 -13.95
C GLN A 217 -0.52 2.26 -13.82
N LYS A 218 0.12 1.62 -14.79
CA LYS A 218 1.56 1.44 -14.88
C LYS A 218 1.92 1.20 -16.34
N VAL A 219 3.07 1.72 -16.76
CA VAL A 219 3.62 1.55 -18.10
C VAL A 219 5.04 1.05 -17.95
N VAL A 220 5.41 0.02 -18.71
CA VAL A 220 6.77 -0.52 -18.79
C VAL A 220 7.34 -0.19 -20.15
N PHE A 221 8.51 0.44 -20.17
CA PHE A 221 9.19 0.77 -21.42
C PHE A 221 10.22 -0.28 -21.82
N THR A 222 10.24 -0.64 -23.10
CA THR A 222 11.29 -1.47 -23.71
C THR A 222 12.22 -0.60 -24.55
N LEU A 223 13.51 -0.91 -24.55
CA LEU A 223 14.50 -0.22 -25.39
C LEU A 223 14.29 -0.50 -26.89
#